data_AF-A0A957X4Y3-F1
#
_entry.id   AF-A0A957X4Y3-F1
#
_cell.length_a   1.000
_cell.length_b   1.000
_cell.length_c   1.000
_cell.angle_alpha   90.00
_cell.angle_beta   90.00
_cell.angle_gamma   90.00
#
_symmetry.space_group_name_H-M   'P 1'
#
loop_
_entity.id
_entity.type
_entity.pdbx_description
1 polymer ?
#
loop_
_entity_poly.entity_id
_entity_poly.type
_entity_poly.pdbx_seq_one_letter_code
_entity_poly.pdbx_strand_id
1 'polypeptide(L)'
;MSRILHYSSLYHLVLRSVVILNLLLVCIWFLSSGKPARAQDGRDPGPPVRTTTTVITKSLSIHRDVAADTTLLAPLSPRFTHLTIDDGLTNNDITALLQDRQGFLWVGTRDGLNRYDGYTVITYRHEPGNPYSLPRNEVRTLFEDRDGTLWIATNDGGVTRYDPRLETFETLRHEADNPQSLGGNLIFS
;
A
#
# COMPACT_ATOMS: atom_id res chain seq x y z
N MET A 1 14.97 12.27 -32.73
CA MET A 1 14.69 11.56 -31.45
C MET A 1 15.26 12.37 -30.29
N SER A 2 14.53 13.34 -29.71
CA SER A 2 14.95 13.98 -28.45
C SER A 2 13.81 14.83 -27.86
N ARG A 3 12.77 14.20 -27.31
CA ARG A 3 11.69 14.91 -26.56
C ARG A 3 11.16 14.19 -25.32
N ILE A 4 11.68 13.02 -24.95
CA ILE A 4 11.13 12.20 -23.85
C ILE A 4 11.81 12.47 -22.49
N LEU A 5 13.02 13.04 -22.45
CA LEU A 5 13.75 13.24 -21.19
C LEU A 5 13.37 14.51 -20.39
N HIS A 6 12.51 15.39 -20.91
CA HIS A 6 12.13 16.63 -20.21
C HIS A 6 10.91 16.49 -19.29
N TYR A 7 10.09 15.45 -19.44
CA TYR A 7 8.85 15.30 -18.65
C TYR A 7 9.11 14.77 -17.23
N SER A 8 10.08 13.86 -17.04
CA SER A 8 10.38 13.26 -15.73
C SER A 8 10.83 14.27 -14.66
N SER A 9 11.57 15.32 -15.08
CA SER A 9 12.07 16.36 -14.17
C SER A 9 10.96 17.29 -13.65
N LEU A 10 9.96 17.59 -14.48
CA LEU A 10 8.85 18.46 -14.12
C LEU A 10 7.87 17.79 -13.16
N TYR A 11 7.62 16.48 -13.30
CA TYR A 11 6.76 15.73 -12.36
C TYR A 11 7.31 15.73 -10.93
N HIS A 12 8.62 15.50 -10.77
CA HIS A 12 9.26 15.55 -9.45
C HIS A 12 9.22 16.94 -8.81
N LEU A 13 9.30 18.01 -9.60
CA LEU A 13 9.26 19.38 -9.09
C LEU A 13 7.86 19.78 -8.62
N VAL A 14 6.83 19.41 -9.38
CA VAL A 14 5.42 19.67 -9.05
C VAL A 14 5.01 18.88 -7.79
N LEU A 15 5.38 17.60 -7.70
CA LEU A 15 5.05 16.76 -6.54
C LEU A 15 5.72 17.27 -5.25
N ARG A 16 6.98 17.73 -5.33
CA ARG A 16 7.67 18.36 -4.19
C ARG A 16 7.01 19.65 -3.73
N SER A 17 6.47 20.44 -4.66
CA SER A 17 5.84 21.74 -4.35
C SER A 17 4.50 21.57 -3.61
N VAL A 18 3.71 20.55 -3.97
CA VAL A 18 2.41 20.26 -3.34
C VAL A 18 2.56 19.69 -1.92
N VAL A 19 3.60 18.89 -1.67
CA VAL A 19 3.90 18.35 -0.33
C VAL A 19 4.36 19.46 0.62
N ILE A 20 5.21 20.38 0.14
CA ILE A 20 5.68 21.52 0.94
C ILE A 20 4.54 22.46 1.31
N LEU A 21 3.61 22.72 0.40
CA LEU A 21 2.45 23.59 0.66
C LEU A 21 1.49 22.99 1.68
N ASN A 22 1.27 21.67 1.64
CA ASN A 22 0.44 20.97 2.63
C ASN A 22 1.09 20.98 4.03
N LEU A 23 2.40 20.79 4.13
CA LEU A 23 3.12 20.86 5.40
C LEU A 23 3.08 22.27 6.01
N LEU A 24 3.18 23.33 5.19
CA LEU A 24 3.07 24.71 5.66
C LEU A 24 1.67 25.03 6.20
N LEU A 25 0.61 24.53 5.57
CA LEU A 25 -0.77 24.71 6.04
C LEU A 25 -1.02 24.01 7.38
N VAL A 26 -0.46 22.81 7.60
CA VAL A 26 -0.53 22.10 8.89
C VAL A 26 0.23 22.86 9.98
N CYS A 27 1.41 23.42 9.67
CA CYS A 27 2.17 24.24 10.63
C CYS A 27 1.43 25.52 11.03
N ILE A 28 0.79 26.21 10.09
CA ILE A 28 0.00 27.43 10.38
C ILE A 28 -1.21 27.07 11.26
N TRP A 29 -1.85 25.93 11.02
CA TRP A 29 -2.94 25.45 11.85
C TRP A 29 -2.49 25.11 13.27
N PHE A 30 -1.31 24.50 13.44
CA PHE A 30 -0.74 24.16 14.75
C PHE A 30 -0.28 25.40 15.55
N LEU A 31 0.23 26.43 14.85
CA LEU A 31 0.60 27.72 15.46
C LEU A 31 -0.62 28.55 15.89
N SER A 32 -1.79 28.30 15.28
CA SER A 32 -3.06 28.95 15.63
C SER A 32 -3.78 28.29 16.81
N SER A 33 -3.50 27.01 17.11
CA SER A 33 -4.34 26.18 17.98
C SER A 33 -3.87 26.00 19.43
N GLY A 34 -2.85 26.71 19.93
CA GLY A 34 -2.51 26.53 21.35
C GLY A 34 -1.54 27.51 21.99
N LYS A 35 -2.07 28.40 22.84
CA LYS A 35 -1.37 28.83 24.06
C LYS A 35 -2.11 28.25 25.27
N PRO A 36 -1.47 27.47 26.15
CA PRO A 36 -2.08 27.09 27.42
C PRO A 36 -2.15 28.31 28.35
N ALA A 37 -3.33 28.53 28.95
CA ALA A 37 -3.57 29.60 29.92
C ALA A 37 -2.71 29.39 31.18
N ARG A 38 -1.92 30.42 31.52
CA ARG A 38 -1.12 30.48 32.74
C ARG A 38 -2.04 30.82 33.92
N ALA A 39 -2.04 29.99 34.96
CA ALA A 39 -2.76 30.27 36.20
C ALA A 39 -2.24 31.55 36.87
N GLN A 40 -3.15 32.48 37.18
CA GLN A 40 -2.91 33.66 38.02
C GLN A 40 -3.80 33.59 39.27
N ASP A 41 -3.12 33.55 40.41
CA ASP A 41 -3.36 34.24 41.69
C ASP A 41 -4.77 34.87 41.94
N GLY A 42 -5.59 34.19 42.75
CA GLY A 42 -5.95 34.70 44.08
C GLY A 42 -6.78 35.98 44.28
N ARG A 43 -7.47 36.55 43.27
CA ARG A 43 -8.42 37.66 43.52
C ARG A 43 -9.76 37.48 42.81
N ASP A 44 -10.82 37.80 43.55
CA ASP A 44 -12.25 37.69 43.23
C ASP A 44 -12.63 38.38 41.89
N PRO A 45 -13.31 37.67 40.96
CA PRO A 45 -13.76 38.29 39.72
C PRO A 45 -15.05 39.11 39.94
N GLY A 46 -14.95 40.43 39.80
CA GLY A 46 -16.13 41.31 39.69
C GLY A 46 -17.04 40.93 38.50
N PRO A 47 -18.28 41.46 38.47
CA PRO A 47 -19.29 41.01 37.51
C PRO A 47 -18.87 41.24 36.06
N PRO A 48 -19.29 40.37 35.13
CA PRO A 48 -18.75 40.35 33.78
C PRO A 48 -19.15 41.61 33.01
N VAL A 49 -18.16 42.45 32.69
CA VAL A 49 -18.31 43.52 31.70
C VAL A 49 -18.41 42.87 30.33
N ARG A 50 -19.58 42.99 29.69
CA ARG A 50 -19.76 42.53 28.30
C ARG A 50 -19.00 43.46 27.36
N THR A 51 -17.77 43.09 27.02
CA THR A 51 -17.05 43.71 25.90
C THR A 51 -17.56 43.08 24.61
N THR A 52 -18.47 43.75 23.93
CA THR A 52 -18.88 43.41 22.57
C THR A 52 -17.69 43.68 21.64
N THR A 53 -16.96 42.62 21.25
CA THR A 53 -15.98 42.71 20.16
C THR A 53 -16.75 42.77 18.84
N THR A 54 -16.93 43.97 18.31
CA THR A 54 -17.37 44.17 16.93
C THR A 54 -16.29 43.69 15.99
N VAL A 55 -16.48 42.51 15.38
CA VAL A 55 -15.66 42.08 14.24
C VAL A 55 -16.16 42.86 13.03
N ILE A 56 -15.36 43.82 12.57
CA ILE A 56 -15.61 44.53 11.31
C ILE A 56 -15.20 43.58 10.18
N THR A 57 -16.11 42.72 9.72
CA THR A 57 -15.95 42.06 8.43
C THR A 57 -16.17 43.08 7.33
N LYS A 58 -15.08 43.50 6.69
CA LYS A 58 -15.10 44.29 5.46
C LYS A 58 -15.73 43.41 4.37
N SER A 59 -17.00 43.63 4.07
CA SER A 59 -17.70 42.96 2.97
C SER A 59 -17.02 43.33 1.65
N LEU A 60 -16.24 42.41 1.08
CA LEU A 60 -15.92 42.45 -0.34
C LEU A 60 -17.08 41.76 -1.05
N SER A 61 -17.98 42.56 -1.63
CA SER A 61 -19.06 42.07 -2.48
C SER A 61 -18.46 41.49 -3.76
N ILE A 62 -18.12 40.20 -3.73
CA ILE A 62 -17.87 39.42 -4.93
C ILE A 62 -19.24 39.03 -5.49
N HIS A 63 -19.49 39.45 -6.73
CA HIS A 63 -20.72 39.24 -7.45
C HIS A 63 -21.15 37.76 -7.48
N ARG A 64 -22.44 37.57 -7.18
CA ARG A 64 -23.39 36.53 -7.64
C ARG A 64 -22.85 35.20 -8.17
N ASP A 65 -23.46 34.16 -7.61
CA ASP A 65 -23.72 32.85 -8.22
C ASP A 65 -22.52 31.94 -8.45
N VAL A 66 -22.02 31.36 -7.35
CA VAL A 66 -21.57 29.97 -7.39
C VAL A 66 -22.44 29.22 -6.40
N ALA A 67 -23.54 28.65 -6.89
CA ALA A 67 -24.21 27.56 -6.19
C ALA A 67 -23.12 26.59 -5.74
N ALA A 68 -23.09 26.24 -4.45
CA ALA A 68 -22.23 25.18 -3.97
C ALA A 68 -22.45 23.97 -4.88
N ASP A 69 -21.45 23.66 -5.70
CA ASP A 69 -21.53 22.60 -6.69
C ASP A 69 -21.51 21.27 -5.93
N THR A 70 -22.67 20.87 -5.43
CA THR A 70 -22.90 19.58 -4.77
C THR A 70 -22.66 18.40 -5.71
N THR A 71 -22.39 18.66 -7.00
CA THR A 71 -21.90 17.66 -7.98
C THR A 71 -20.49 17.18 -7.67
N LEU A 72 -19.72 17.87 -6.81
CA LEU A 72 -18.39 17.45 -6.35
C LEU A 72 -18.39 16.28 -5.35
N LEU A 73 -19.57 15.79 -4.94
CA LEU A 73 -19.73 14.62 -4.07
C LEU A 73 -20.48 13.47 -4.75
N ALA A 74 -20.41 13.35 -6.08
CA ALA A 74 -20.79 12.10 -6.71
C ALA A 74 -19.98 10.97 -6.05
N PRO A 75 -20.61 9.94 -5.47
CA PRO A 75 -19.87 8.83 -4.89
C PRO A 75 -18.99 8.26 -5.99
N LEU A 76 -17.68 8.18 -5.74
CA LEU A 76 -16.75 7.52 -6.66
C LEU A 76 -17.24 6.09 -6.83
N SER A 77 -17.88 5.79 -7.97
CA SER A 77 -18.21 4.42 -8.31
C SER A 77 -16.89 3.68 -8.48
N PRO A 78 -16.61 2.64 -7.68
CA PRO A 78 -15.39 1.87 -7.86
C PRO A 78 -15.41 1.27 -9.26
N ARG A 79 -14.36 1.54 -10.02
CA ARG A 79 -14.11 0.86 -11.28
C ARG A 79 -13.19 -0.31 -11.00
N PHE A 80 -13.58 -1.48 -11.45
CA PHE A 80 -12.77 -2.69 -11.33
C PHE A 80 -12.12 -3.00 -12.67
N THR A 81 -10.82 -3.26 -12.63
CA THR A 81 -10.11 -3.90 -13.73
C THR A 81 -10.04 -5.38 -13.44
N HIS A 82 -10.33 -6.19 -14.45
CA HIS A 82 -10.23 -7.64 -14.34
C HIS A 82 -8.87 -8.07 -14.87
N LEU A 83 -8.17 -8.89 -14.10
CA LEU A 83 -6.98 -9.60 -14.53
C LEU A 83 -7.33 -11.09 -14.56
N THR A 84 -7.18 -11.73 -15.71
CA THR A 84 -7.64 -13.09 -15.98
C THR A 84 -6.53 -13.92 -16.63
N ILE A 85 -6.85 -15.17 -17.00
CA ILE A 85 -5.97 -15.99 -17.84
C ILE A 85 -5.60 -15.34 -19.17
N ASP A 86 -6.48 -14.50 -19.75
CA ASP A 86 -6.22 -13.81 -21.02
C ASP A 86 -5.17 -12.71 -20.86
N ASP A 87 -4.97 -12.24 -19.62
CA ASP A 87 -3.97 -11.24 -19.24
C ASP A 87 -2.68 -11.86 -18.71
N GLY A 88 -2.58 -13.19 -18.71
CA GLY A 88 -1.38 -13.95 -18.34
C GLY A 88 -1.41 -14.64 -16.97
N LEU A 89 -2.53 -14.62 -16.23
CA LEU A 89 -2.64 -15.43 -15.01
C LEU A 89 -2.60 -16.92 -15.32
N THR A 90 -1.99 -17.71 -14.44
CA THR A 90 -1.93 -19.17 -14.60
C THR A 90 -3.27 -19.88 -14.42
N ASN A 91 -4.18 -19.31 -13.61
CA ASN A 91 -5.50 -19.88 -13.30
C ASN A 91 -6.42 -18.77 -12.76
N ASN A 92 -7.73 -18.92 -12.93
CA ASN A 92 -8.73 -17.99 -12.36
C ASN A 92 -9.09 -18.31 -10.91
N ASP A 93 -8.71 -19.49 -10.39
CA ASP A 93 -8.92 -19.89 -9.01
C ASP A 93 -7.77 -19.36 -8.13
N ILE A 94 -7.96 -18.15 -7.59
CA ILE A 94 -7.02 -17.46 -6.73
C ILE A 94 -7.15 -17.98 -5.30
N THR A 95 -6.05 -18.47 -4.76
CA THR A 95 -5.96 -19.06 -3.42
C THR A 95 -5.23 -18.17 -2.42
N ALA A 96 -4.33 -17.32 -2.90
CA ALA A 96 -3.55 -16.40 -2.07
C ALA A 96 -3.26 -15.10 -2.82
N LEU A 97 -3.22 -13.98 -2.08
CA LEU A 97 -2.89 -12.66 -2.59
C LEU A 97 -2.00 -11.92 -1.60
N LEU A 98 -0.89 -11.34 -2.08
CA LEU A 98 0.04 -10.58 -1.26
C LEU A 98 0.65 -9.44 -2.09
N GLN A 99 0.70 -8.22 -1.56
CA GLN A 99 1.57 -7.18 -2.12
C GLN A 99 2.86 -7.14 -1.31
N ASP A 100 4.00 -7.24 -1.97
CA ASP A 100 5.30 -7.15 -1.29
C ASP A 100 5.71 -5.68 -1.03
N ARG A 101 6.76 -5.48 -0.25
CA ARG A 101 7.30 -4.13 0.04
C ARG A 101 7.90 -3.42 -1.16
N GLN A 102 8.21 -4.13 -2.23
CA GLN A 102 8.69 -3.53 -3.48
C GLN A 102 7.52 -3.04 -4.36
N GLY A 103 6.29 -3.45 -4.02
CA GLY A 103 5.06 -3.04 -4.67
C GLY A 103 4.51 -4.06 -5.66
N PHE A 104 5.17 -5.21 -5.85
CA PHE A 104 4.66 -6.26 -6.73
C PHE A 104 3.48 -6.97 -6.07
N LEU A 105 2.49 -7.31 -6.90
CA LEU A 105 1.35 -8.12 -6.48
C LEU A 105 1.63 -9.59 -6.81
N TRP A 106 1.65 -10.42 -5.78
CA TRP A 106 1.79 -11.85 -5.86
C TRP A 106 0.44 -12.53 -5.76
N VAL A 107 0.12 -13.34 -6.77
CA VAL A 107 -1.14 -14.08 -6.89
C VAL A 107 -0.85 -15.58 -6.93
N GLY A 108 -1.14 -16.25 -5.83
CA GLY A 108 -1.13 -17.70 -5.74
C GLY A 108 -2.42 -18.27 -6.32
N THR A 109 -2.29 -19.31 -7.14
CA THR A 109 -3.44 -20.00 -7.73
C THR A 109 -3.31 -21.51 -7.54
N ARG A 110 -4.35 -22.25 -7.93
CA ARG A 110 -4.29 -23.72 -7.99
C ARG A 110 -3.28 -24.27 -8.99
N ASP A 111 -2.81 -23.45 -9.93
CA ASP A 111 -1.94 -23.91 -11.01
C ASP A 111 -0.73 -22.98 -11.25
N GLY A 112 -0.20 -22.38 -10.18
CA GLY A 112 1.07 -21.65 -10.19
C GLY A 112 1.05 -20.39 -9.36
N LEU A 113 2.19 -19.71 -9.37
CA LEU A 113 2.39 -18.41 -8.75
C LEU A 113 2.54 -17.34 -9.83
N ASN A 114 1.92 -16.18 -9.63
CA ASN A 114 2.02 -15.06 -10.55
C ASN A 114 2.57 -13.84 -9.82
N ARG A 115 3.48 -13.10 -10.46
CA ARG A 115 3.96 -11.80 -10.01
C ARG A 115 3.51 -10.74 -11.01
N TYR A 116 2.81 -9.72 -10.53
CA TYR A 116 2.30 -8.62 -11.34
C TYR A 116 2.92 -7.29 -10.89
N ASP A 117 3.48 -6.54 -11.84
CA ASP A 117 4.15 -5.25 -11.59
C ASP A 117 3.27 -4.03 -11.88
N GLY A 118 2.00 -4.23 -12.25
CA GLY A 118 1.10 -3.17 -12.72
C GLY A 118 0.98 -3.08 -14.25
N TYR A 119 1.84 -3.78 -14.99
CA TYR A 119 1.88 -3.79 -16.44
C TYR A 119 1.93 -5.21 -17.03
N THR A 120 2.70 -6.10 -16.42
CA THR A 120 3.01 -7.44 -16.90
C THR A 120 2.89 -8.48 -15.80
N VAL A 121 2.49 -9.68 -16.20
CA VAL A 121 2.41 -10.86 -15.31
C VAL A 121 3.55 -11.80 -15.66
N ILE A 122 4.35 -12.17 -14.64
CA ILE A 122 5.35 -13.23 -14.72
C ILE A 122 4.78 -14.45 -13.98
N THR A 123 4.92 -15.63 -14.59
CA THR A 123 4.35 -16.86 -14.06
C THR A 123 5.45 -17.85 -13.65
N TYR A 124 5.22 -18.54 -12.53
CA TYR A 124 6.10 -19.56 -12.00
C TYR A 124 5.31 -20.84 -11.77
N ARG A 125 5.80 -21.95 -12.31
CA ARG A 125 5.18 -23.27 -12.25
C ARG A 125 6.23 -24.31 -11.87
N HIS A 126 5.75 -25.48 -11.49
CA HIS A 126 6.57 -26.66 -11.29
C HIS A 126 7.09 -27.18 -12.61
N GLU A 127 8.40 -27.34 -12.69
CA GLU A 127 9.10 -27.94 -13.82
C GLU A 127 9.77 -29.23 -13.35
N PRO A 128 9.27 -30.40 -13.77
CA PRO A 128 9.88 -31.67 -13.42
C PRO A 128 11.37 -31.72 -13.80
N GLY A 129 12.24 -32.00 -12.82
CA GLY A 129 13.69 -32.05 -13.01
C GLY A 129 14.42 -30.72 -12.81
N ASN A 130 13.72 -29.61 -12.60
CA ASN A 130 14.32 -28.33 -12.25
C ASN A 130 14.13 -28.04 -10.74
N PRO A 131 15.17 -28.21 -9.90
CA PRO A 131 15.07 -27.99 -8.46
C PRO A 131 14.90 -26.52 -8.08
N TYR A 132 15.09 -25.59 -9.02
CA TYR A 132 14.95 -24.15 -8.82
C TYR A 132 13.57 -23.62 -9.21
N SER A 133 12.70 -24.48 -9.75
CA SER A 133 11.30 -24.16 -10.06
C SER A 133 10.41 -24.31 -8.83
N LEU A 134 9.16 -23.88 -8.93
CA LEU A 134 8.18 -24.05 -7.85
C LEU A 134 8.03 -25.56 -7.54
N PRO A 135 8.04 -26.02 -6.28
CA PRO A 135 8.00 -27.46 -5.99
C PRO A 135 6.66 -28.10 -6.37
N ARG A 136 5.55 -27.35 -6.27
CA ARG A 136 4.19 -27.76 -6.63
C ARG A 136 3.42 -26.55 -7.13
N ASN A 137 2.50 -26.77 -8.09
CA ASN A 137 1.74 -25.67 -8.71
C ASN A 137 0.71 -25.06 -7.76
N GLU A 138 0.09 -25.86 -6.91
CA GLU A 138 -0.99 -25.39 -6.06
C GLU A 138 -0.44 -24.56 -4.90
N VAL A 139 -0.46 -23.25 -5.05
CA VAL A 139 -0.07 -22.29 -4.02
C VAL A 139 -1.22 -22.17 -3.03
N ARG A 140 -0.92 -22.23 -1.73
CA ARG A 140 -1.94 -22.09 -0.66
C ARG A 140 -1.77 -20.82 0.15
N THR A 141 -0.54 -20.38 0.36
CA THR A 141 -0.26 -19.21 1.19
C THR A 141 0.96 -18.48 0.69
N LEU A 142 0.92 -17.16 0.81
CA LEU A 142 2.01 -16.24 0.55
C LEU A 142 2.26 -15.41 1.79
N PHE A 143 3.52 -15.22 2.15
CA PHE A 143 3.92 -14.41 3.29
C PHE A 143 5.25 -13.71 3.03
N GLU A 144 5.32 -12.42 3.27
CA GLU A 144 6.58 -11.68 3.27
C GLU A 144 7.03 -11.45 4.72
N ASP A 145 8.27 -11.83 5.04
CA ASP A 145 8.81 -11.64 6.38
C ASP A 145 9.35 -10.22 6.63
N ARG A 146 9.97 -10.02 7.79
CA ARG A 146 10.50 -8.72 8.19
C ARG A 146 11.70 -8.26 7.38
N ASP A 147 12.41 -9.18 6.73
CA ASP A 147 13.58 -8.91 5.92
C ASP A 147 13.22 -8.74 4.44
N GLY A 148 11.94 -8.90 4.09
CA GLY A 148 11.42 -8.81 2.73
C GLY A 148 11.53 -10.13 1.96
N THR A 149 11.78 -11.24 2.66
CA THR A 149 11.83 -12.56 2.04
C THR A 149 10.41 -13.05 1.78
N LEU A 150 10.15 -13.49 0.55
CA LEU A 150 8.88 -14.10 0.18
C LEU A 150 8.89 -15.61 0.46
N TRP A 151 7.93 -16.03 1.27
CA TRP A 151 7.65 -17.40 1.65
C TRP A 151 6.37 -17.88 0.97
N ILE A 152 6.45 -19.07 0.36
CA ILE A 152 5.37 -19.69 -0.39
C ILE A 152 5.09 -21.06 0.21
N ALA A 153 3.86 -21.28 0.64
CA ALA A 153 3.39 -22.62 0.99
C ALA A 153 2.65 -23.22 -0.18
N THR A 154 3.06 -24.42 -0.59
CA THR A 154 2.43 -25.16 -1.69
C THR A 154 1.82 -26.46 -1.16
N ASN A 155 0.72 -26.90 -1.76
CA ASN A 155 0.07 -28.14 -1.38
C ASN A 155 1.02 -29.32 -1.62
N ASP A 156 1.26 -30.14 -0.59
CA ASP A 156 2.22 -31.26 -0.57
C ASP A 156 3.68 -30.92 -0.95
N GLY A 157 4.02 -29.63 -1.13
CA GLY A 157 5.37 -29.17 -1.47
C GLY A 157 6.08 -28.46 -0.31
N GLY A 158 5.39 -28.24 0.81
CA GLY A 158 5.94 -27.58 1.99
C GLY A 158 6.15 -26.08 1.82
N VAL A 159 7.02 -25.52 2.65
CA VAL A 159 7.37 -24.09 2.65
C VAL A 159 8.62 -23.85 1.81
N THR A 160 8.53 -22.89 0.90
CA THR A 160 9.58 -22.57 -0.06
C THR A 160 9.87 -21.08 0.00
N ARG A 161 11.16 -20.73 -0.06
CA ARG A 161 11.64 -19.36 -0.15
C ARG A 161 11.85 -18.97 -1.62
N TYR A 162 11.44 -17.77 -2.00
CA TYR A 162 11.77 -17.19 -3.30
C TYR A 162 13.02 -16.32 -3.21
N ASP A 163 13.98 -16.53 -4.13
CA ASP A 163 15.15 -15.67 -4.32
C ASP A 163 14.91 -14.71 -5.51
N PRO A 164 14.69 -13.41 -5.25
CA PRO A 164 14.44 -12.44 -6.32
C PRO A 164 15.65 -12.15 -7.20
N ARG A 165 16.88 -12.48 -6.77
CA ARG A 165 18.11 -12.23 -7.56
C ARG A 165 18.31 -13.27 -8.64
N LEU A 166 17.97 -14.52 -8.32
CA LEU A 166 18.13 -15.66 -9.22
C LEU A 166 16.81 -16.09 -9.87
N GLU A 167 15.69 -15.55 -9.39
CA GLU A 167 14.33 -15.99 -9.74
C GLU A 167 14.10 -17.48 -9.49
N THR A 168 14.62 -17.97 -8.36
CA THR A 168 14.59 -19.39 -7.99
C THR A 168 13.81 -19.63 -6.72
N PHE A 169 13.43 -20.89 -6.53
CA PHE A 169 12.68 -21.38 -5.40
C PHE A 169 13.51 -22.40 -4.62
N GLU A 170 13.63 -22.22 -3.31
CA GLU A 170 14.35 -23.11 -2.41
C GLU A 170 13.39 -23.66 -1.36
N THR A 171 13.08 -24.96 -1.45
CA THR A 171 12.20 -25.63 -0.49
C THR A 171 12.93 -25.90 0.81
N LEU A 172 12.39 -25.38 1.91
CA LEU A 172 12.84 -25.74 3.24
C LEU A 172 12.20 -27.08 3.63
N ARG A 173 12.98 -28.15 3.57
CA ARG A 173 12.51 -29.46 4.00
C ARG A 173 12.66 -29.59 5.51
N HIS A 174 11.58 -30.00 6.18
CA HIS A 174 11.66 -30.55 7.53
C HIS A 174 12.54 -31.82 7.50
N GLU A 175 13.72 -31.75 8.10
CA GLU A 175 14.59 -32.91 8.29
C GLU A 175 14.27 -33.55 9.63
N ALA A 176 13.65 -34.74 9.59
CA ALA A 176 13.22 -35.46 10.80
C ALA A 176 14.36 -35.78 11.79
N ASP A 177 15.61 -35.75 11.33
CA ASP A 177 16.80 -36.04 12.13
C ASP A 177 17.53 -34.78 12.63
N ASN A 178 17.02 -33.58 12.31
CA ASN A 178 17.62 -32.32 12.76
C ASN A 178 16.65 -31.53 13.67
N PRO A 179 16.87 -31.52 15.00
CA PRO A 179 16.02 -30.80 15.95
C PRO A 179 16.06 -29.26 15.83
N GLN A 180 16.84 -28.70 14.88
CA GLN A 180 16.84 -27.28 14.51
C GLN A 180 15.93 -26.97 13.30
N SER A 181 15.26 -27.96 12.72
CA SER A 181 14.36 -27.78 11.58
C SER A 181 12.96 -27.30 12.03
N LEU A 182 12.33 -26.42 11.24
CA LEU A 182 11.04 -25.78 11.58
C LEU A 182 9.91 -26.81 11.71
N GLY A 183 9.16 -26.74 12.81
CA GLY A 183 8.18 -27.75 13.22
C GLY A 183 6.97 -27.88 12.29
N GLY A 184 6.93 -28.99 11.55
CA GLY A 184 5.72 -29.58 10.99
C GLY A 184 5.35 -29.15 9.56
N ASN A 185 5.02 -30.14 8.73
CA ASN A 185 4.56 -29.99 7.34
C ASN A 185 3.03 -29.80 7.21
N LEU A 186 2.34 -29.31 8.24
CA LEU A 186 0.88 -29.17 8.23
C LEU A 186 0.49 -27.72 8.46
N ILE A 187 0.16 -27.00 7.39
CA ILE A 187 -0.57 -25.74 7.49
C ILE A 187 -2.05 -26.08 7.34
N PHE A 188 -2.77 -26.04 8.46
CA PHE A 188 -4.23 -25.87 8.44
C PHE A 188 -4.53 -24.38 8.33
N SER A 189 -5.31 -23.99 7.32
CA SER A 189 -6.12 -22.77 7.34
C SER A 189 -7.41 -23.03 6.61
#